data_AF-A0A4Y9XQU9-F1
#
_entry.id   AF-A0A4Y9XQU9-F1
#
_cell.length_a   1.000
_cell.length_b   1.000
_cell.length_c   1.000
_cell.angle_alpha   90.00
_cell.angle_beta   90.00
_cell.angle_gamma   90.00
#
_symmetry.space_group_name_H-M   'P 1'
#
loop_
_entity.id
_entity.type
_entity.pdbx_description
1 polymer ?
#
loop_
_entity_poly.entity_id
_entity_poly.type
_entity_poly.pdbx_seq_one_letter_code
_entity_poly.pdbx_strand_id
1 'polypeptide(L)'
;PNAISAIFSLGVVAQYTAYTIPIAARYLGKNDFKKGPFHLGIFSLPVAVIAVAFMSFMIIIFTFPTTPNPTTEDMNYTVVVSGGVVILSLAYYFFPKYGGRYWFKGPIRTVEDDLDAGSAARGDKDSLDSYGVVLVDAPEKLGEGLKM
;
A
#
# COMPACT_ATOMS: atom_id res chain seq x y z
N PRO A 1 25.89 -6.00 30.38
CA PRO A 1 25.88 -5.34 29.05
C PRO A 1 24.52 -5.48 28.33
N ASN A 2 23.43 -5.44 29.10
CA ASN A 2 22.13 -5.95 28.65
C ASN A 2 21.27 -4.86 27.98
N ALA A 3 21.53 -3.59 28.31
CA ALA A 3 20.83 -2.44 27.73
C ALA A 3 21.09 -2.26 26.22
N ILE A 4 22.34 -2.46 25.77
CA ILE A 4 22.71 -2.28 24.36
C ILE A 4 22.02 -3.33 23.48
N SER A 5 22.06 -4.61 23.88
CA SER A 5 21.38 -5.68 23.15
C SER A 5 19.87 -5.47 23.08
N ALA A 6 19.26 -4.98 24.16
CA ALA A 6 17.84 -4.63 24.17
C ALA A 6 17.50 -3.51 23.16
N ILE A 7 18.34 -2.48 23.04
CA ILE A 7 18.13 -1.38 22.08
C ILE A 7 18.20 -1.89 20.63
N PHE A 8 19.15 -2.77 20.32
CA PHE A 8 19.26 -3.35 18.97
C PHE A 8 18.05 -4.23 18.63
N SER A 9 17.63 -5.11 19.54
CA SER A 9 16.41 -5.92 19.37
C SER A 9 15.16 -5.05 19.23
N LEU A 10 15.06 -3.97 20.02
CA LEU A 10 13.95 -3.01 19.95
C LEU A 10 13.86 -2.34 18.58
N GLY A 11 15.00 -1.96 17.98
CA GLY A 11 15.02 -1.39 16.63
C GLY A 11 14.42 -2.33 15.57
N VAL A 12 14.78 -3.62 15.63
CA VAL A 12 14.24 -4.63 14.70
C VAL A 12 12.75 -4.89 14.94
N VAL A 13 12.34 -5.04 16.21
CA VAL A 13 10.94 -5.26 16.59
C VAL A 13 10.06 -4.07 16.17
N ALA A 14 10.53 -2.84 16.41
CA ALA A 14 9.83 -1.64 15.99
C ALA A 14 9.68 -1.58 14.46
N GLN A 15 10.73 -1.92 13.71
CA GLN A 15 10.70 -1.94 12.25
C GLN A 15 9.73 -2.99 11.70
N TYR A 16 9.73 -4.20 12.25
CA TYR A 16 8.81 -5.26 11.84
C TYR A 16 7.35 -4.93 12.20
N THR A 17 7.12 -4.32 13.35
CA THR A 17 5.79 -3.83 13.72
C THR A 17 5.32 -2.75 12.75
N ALA A 18 6.18 -1.78 12.42
CA ALA A 18 5.88 -0.69 11.49
C ALA A 18 5.57 -1.17 10.06
N TYR A 19 6.21 -2.24 9.59
CA TYR A 19 5.92 -2.82 8.27
C TYR A 19 4.71 -3.74 8.26
N THR A 20 4.43 -4.44 9.36
CA THR A 20 3.26 -5.29 9.47
C THR A 20 1.96 -4.48 9.34
N ILE A 21 1.90 -3.28 9.91
CA ILE A 21 0.71 -2.42 9.90
C ILE A 21 0.22 -2.09 8.48
N PRO A 22 0.99 -1.44 7.58
CA PRO A 22 0.52 -1.10 6.24
C PRO A 22 0.30 -2.34 5.35
N ILE A 23 1.08 -3.41 5.54
CA ILE A 23 0.88 -4.66 4.79
C ILE A 23 -0.45 -5.31 5.17
N ALA A 24 -0.77 -5.39 6.46
CA ALA A 24 -2.06 -5.88 6.94
C ALA A 24 -3.20 -4.93 6.56
N ALA A 25 -3.02 -3.62 6.74
CA ALA A 25 -4.02 -2.60 6.43
C ALA A 25 -4.46 -2.65 4.96
N ARG A 26 -3.56 -3.02 4.04
CA ARG A 26 -3.89 -3.24 2.62
C ARG A 26 -5.03 -4.23 2.41
N TYR A 27 -5.12 -5.28 3.24
CA TYR A 27 -6.09 -6.37 3.09
C TYR A 27 -7.24 -6.32 4.12
N LEU A 28 -6.99 -5.78 5.31
CA LEU A 28 -8.00 -5.69 6.38
C LEU A 28 -8.90 -4.45 6.26
N GLY A 29 -8.43 -3.39 5.57
CA GLY A 29 -9.20 -2.16 5.36
C GLY A 29 -10.12 -2.23 4.15
N LYS A 30 -11.22 -1.47 4.19
CA LYS A 30 -11.99 -1.12 2.98
C LYS A 30 -11.12 -0.18 2.13
N ASN A 31 -10.36 -0.74 1.21
CA ASN A 31 -9.47 0.01 0.35
C ASN A 31 -9.92 -0.12 -1.11
N ASP A 32 -10.15 1.00 -1.79
CA ASP A 32 -10.31 1.04 -3.25
C ASP A 32 -8.93 1.02 -3.93
N PHE A 33 -8.19 -0.06 -3.71
CA PHE A 33 -6.81 -0.18 -4.20
C PHE A 33 -6.81 -0.46 -5.70
N LYS A 34 -6.58 0.58 -6.50
CA LYS A 34 -6.32 0.45 -7.93
C LYS A 34 -4.94 -0.18 -8.17
N LYS A 35 -4.89 -1.28 -8.91
CA LYS A 35 -3.63 -1.97 -9.25
C LYS A 35 -2.77 -1.04 -10.12
N GLY A 36 -1.54 -0.81 -9.70
CA GLY A 36 -0.55 -0.10 -10.51
C GLY A 36 -0.06 -0.94 -11.71
N PRO A 37 0.72 -0.34 -12.64
CA PRO A 37 1.23 -1.01 -13.83
C PRO A 37 2.12 -2.23 -13.52
N PHE A 38 2.71 -2.28 -12.32
CA PHE A 38 3.37 -3.47 -11.79
C PHE A 38 2.54 -4.07 -10.64
N HIS A 39 2.05 -5.29 -10.84
CA HIS A 39 1.32 -6.03 -9.81
C HIS A 39 1.73 -7.50 -9.81
N LEU A 40 1.89 -8.07 -8.62
CA LEU A 40 2.14 -9.51 -8.44
C LEU A 40 0.90 -10.39 -8.70
N GLY A 41 -0.24 -9.79 -9.09
CA GLY A 41 -1.47 -10.51 -9.37
C GLY A 41 -1.92 -11.34 -8.17
N ILE A 42 -2.16 -12.63 -8.40
CA ILE A 42 -2.66 -13.56 -7.37
C ILE A 42 -1.63 -13.85 -6.28
N PHE A 43 -0.33 -13.67 -6.56
CA PHE A 43 0.74 -13.90 -5.58
C PHE A 43 0.86 -12.76 -4.55
N SER A 44 0.18 -11.64 -4.76
CA SER A 44 0.24 -10.50 -3.83
C SER A 44 -0.25 -10.86 -2.41
N LEU A 45 -1.32 -11.64 -2.31
CA LEU A 45 -1.91 -12.03 -1.03
C LEU A 45 -1.09 -13.09 -0.30
N PRO A 46 -0.69 -14.23 -0.93
CA PRO A 46 0.18 -15.21 -0.27
C PRO A 46 1.49 -14.61 0.24
N VAL A 47 2.15 -13.78 -0.57
CA VAL A 47 3.40 -13.13 -0.18
C VAL A 47 3.20 -12.19 1.02
N ALA A 48 2.10 -11.43 1.04
CA ALA A 48 1.79 -10.56 2.17
C ALA A 48 1.50 -11.36 3.45
N VAL A 49 0.77 -12.48 3.37
CA VAL A 49 0.50 -13.34 4.52
C VAL A 49 1.79 -13.95 5.07
N ILE A 50 2.65 -14.48 4.20
CA ILE A 50 3.95 -15.04 4.60
C ILE A 50 4.83 -13.97 5.24
N ALA A 51 4.86 -12.77 4.66
CA ALA A 51 5.63 -11.65 5.20
C ALA A 51 5.15 -11.25 6.61
N VAL A 52 3.85 -11.08 6.81
CA VAL A 52 3.27 -10.76 8.13
C VAL A 52 3.52 -11.88 9.14
N ALA A 53 3.33 -13.13 8.74
CA ALA A 53 3.57 -14.29 9.61
C ALA A 53 5.04 -14.37 10.04
N PHE A 54 5.97 -14.18 9.10
CA PHE A 54 7.40 -14.18 9.37
C PHE A 54 7.83 -13.03 10.29
N MET A 55 7.34 -11.80 10.05
CA MET A 55 7.63 -10.65 10.91
C MET A 55 7.10 -10.88 12.34
N SER A 56 5.88 -11.40 12.46
CA SER A 56 5.26 -11.72 13.76
C SER A 56 6.05 -12.78 14.52
N PHE A 57 6.50 -13.83 13.82
CA PHE A 57 7.35 -14.87 14.38
C PHE A 57 8.70 -14.30 14.88
N MET A 58 9.34 -13.45 14.09
CA MET A 58 10.61 -12.84 14.49
C MET A 58 10.47 -11.89 15.69
N ILE A 59 9.37 -11.14 15.79
CA ILE A 59 9.09 -10.28 16.96
C ILE A 59 9.08 -11.13 18.25
N ILE A 60 8.48 -12.33 18.20
CA ILE A 60 8.47 -13.26 19.33
C ILE A 60 9.90 -13.74 19.64
N ILE A 61 10.67 -14.17 18.65
CA ILE A 61 12.06 -14.63 18.86
C ILE A 61 12.93 -13.55 19.49
N PHE A 62 12.89 -12.32 18.97
CA PHE A 62 13.70 -11.21 19.48
C PHE A 62 13.29 -10.73 20.88
N THR A 63 12.09 -11.12 21.30
CA THR A 63 11.57 -10.87 22.65
C THR A 63 12.09 -11.89 23.66
N PHE A 64 12.43 -13.10 23.23
CA PHE A 64 12.90 -14.13 24.16
C PHE A 64 14.31 -13.82 24.71
N PRO A 65 14.57 -14.13 26.00
CA PRO A 65 15.90 -14.06 26.57
C PRO A 65 16.81 -15.14 25.96
N THR A 66 18.10 -14.83 25.84
CA THR A 66 19.10 -15.75 25.27
C THR A 66 19.48 -16.90 26.19
N THR A 67 19.15 -16.81 27.49
CA THR A 67 19.44 -17.83 28.50
C THR A 67 18.15 -18.31 29.18
N PRO A 68 18.06 -19.62 29.51
CA PRO A 68 16.99 -20.14 30.35
C PRO A 68 17.16 -19.65 31.79
N ASN A 69 16.07 -19.20 32.43
CA ASN A 69 16.03 -18.57 33.77
C ASN A 69 16.83 -17.27 33.89
N PRO A 70 16.49 -16.21 33.15
CA PRO A 70 17.12 -14.92 33.33
C PRO A 70 16.78 -14.36 34.72
N THR A 71 17.78 -13.80 35.39
CA THR A 71 17.54 -12.92 36.55
C THR A 71 16.91 -11.62 36.07
N THR A 72 16.28 -10.85 36.97
CA THR A 72 15.65 -9.56 36.63
C THR A 72 16.64 -8.60 35.94
N GLU A 73 17.93 -8.67 36.26
CA GLU A 73 18.95 -7.82 35.64
C GLU A 73 19.37 -8.28 34.22
N ASP A 74 19.16 -9.56 33.90
CA ASP A 74 19.58 -10.19 32.64
C ASP A 74 18.44 -10.42 31.64
N MET A 75 17.21 -10.07 31.99
CA MET A 75 16.05 -10.25 31.12
C MET A 75 16.06 -9.27 29.93
N ASN A 76 15.65 -9.74 28.76
CA ASN A 76 15.42 -8.88 27.60
C ASN A 76 14.11 -8.08 27.77
N TYR A 77 14.23 -6.79 28.10
CA TYR A 77 13.08 -5.90 28.32
C TYR A 77 12.42 -5.35 27.04
N THR A 78 12.85 -5.80 25.86
CA THR A 78 12.34 -5.31 24.57
C THR A 78 10.82 -5.43 24.45
N VAL A 79 10.21 -6.50 24.96
CA VAL A 79 8.75 -6.69 24.92
C VAL A 79 7.96 -5.70 25.75
N VAL A 80 8.46 -5.39 26.95
CA VAL A 80 7.81 -4.44 27.84
C VAL A 80 7.87 -3.04 27.25
N VAL A 81 9.04 -2.67 26.71
CA VAL A 81 9.24 -1.35 26.09
C VAL A 81 8.41 -1.22 24.80
N SER A 82 8.50 -2.19 23.89
CA SER A 82 7.73 -2.18 22.63
C SER A 82 6.22 -2.20 22.88
N GLY A 83 5.74 -3.06 23.77
CA GLY A 83 4.33 -3.10 24.17
C GLY A 83 3.88 -1.79 24.82
N GLY A 84 4.69 -1.22 25.70
CA GLY A 84 4.45 0.09 26.30
C GLY A 84 4.34 1.20 25.26
N VAL A 85 5.22 1.23 24.26
CA VAL A 85 5.18 2.21 23.15
C VAL A 85 3.89 2.07 22.35
N VAL A 86 3.47 0.84 22.01
CA VAL A 86 2.21 0.61 21.28
C VAL A 86 1.00 1.05 22.11
N ILE A 87 0.96 0.68 23.40
CA ILE A 87 -0.13 1.05 24.30
C ILE A 87 -0.21 2.57 24.47
N LEU A 88 0.92 3.24 24.73
CA LEU A 88 0.96 4.70 24.87
C LEU A 88 0.58 5.41 23.56
N SER A 89 1.01 4.88 22.41
CA SER A 89 0.63 5.39 21.10
C SER A 89 -0.89 5.28 20.86
N LEU A 90 -1.48 4.12 21.15
CA LEU A 90 -2.93 3.92 21.06
C LEU A 90 -3.69 4.79 22.07
N ALA A 91 -3.22 4.88 23.31
CA ALA A 91 -3.80 5.72 24.33
C ALA A 91 -3.80 7.19 23.90
N TYR A 92 -2.69 7.69 23.35
CA TYR A 92 -2.61 9.04 22.78
C TYR A 92 -3.57 9.19 21.59
N TYR A 93 -3.63 8.22 20.69
CA TYR A 93 -4.52 8.27 19.52
C TYR A 93 -6.00 8.40 19.90
N PHE A 94 -6.44 7.66 20.93
CA PHE A 94 -7.81 7.67 21.44
C PHE A 94 -8.08 8.72 22.53
N PHE A 95 -7.05 9.43 23.00
CA PHE A 95 -7.20 10.39 24.08
C PHE A 95 -8.26 11.45 23.72
N PRO A 96 -9.28 11.66 24.56
CA PRO A 96 -10.37 12.58 24.25
C PRO A 96 -9.83 14.00 24.05
N LYS A 97 -10.39 14.72 23.07
CA LYS A 97 -10.09 16.13 22.71
C LYS A 97 -8.72 16.40 22.07
N TYR A 98 -7.65 15.72 22.49
CA TYR A 98 -6.29 15.96 22.00
C TYR A 98 -5.73 14.83 21.13
N GLY A 99 -6.39 13.66 21.11
CA GLY A 99 -5.90 12.50 20.38
C GLY A 99 -5.99 12.64 18.87
N GLY A 100 -5.11 11.90 18.18
CA GLY A 100 -5.01 11.89 16.72
C GLY A 100 -6.35 11.64 16.03
N ARG A 101 -7.28 10.88 16.63
CA ARG A 101 -8.63 10.66 16.10
C ARG A 101 -9.43 11.96 15.85
N TYR A 102 -9.18 13.03 16.62
CA TYR A 102 -9.94 14.27 16.54
C TYR A 102 -9.32 15.32 15.62
N TRP A 103 -8.01 15.23 15.36
CA TRP A 103 -7.27 16.22 14.56
C TRP A 103 -6.79 15.67 13.20
N PHE A 104 -6.65 14.35 13.05
CA PHE A 104 -6.18 13.73 11.82
C PHE A 104 -7.21 13.87 10.70
N LYS A 105 -6.97 14.79 9.77
CA LYS A 105 -7.64 14.84 8.47
C LYS A 105 -6.86 13.94 7.51
N GLY A 106 -7.56 13.04 6.84
CA GLY A 106 -6.97 12.13 5.86
C GLY A 106 -6.20 12.87 4.76
N PRO A 107 -5.36 12.15 4.00
CA PRO A 107 -4.52 12.75 2.97
C PRO A 107 -5.36 13.53 1.95
N ILE A 108 -5.04 14.81 1.78
CA ILE A 108 -5.59 15.66 0.73
C ILE A 108 -4.86 15.28 -0.56
N ARG A 109 -5.59 14.81 -1.57
CA ARG A 109 -5.00 14.48 -2.87
C ARG A 109 -4.57 15.78 -3.56
N THR A 110 -3.26 15.96 -3.77
CA THR A 110 -2.67 17.12 -4.46
C THR A 110 -2.55 16.92 -5.98
N VAL A 111 -2.92 15.75 -6.51
CA VAL A 111 -2.87 15.48 -7.96
C VAL A 111 -4.28 15.63 -8.51
N GLU A 112 -4.53 16.75 -9.17
CA GLU A 112 -5.67 17.00 -10.05
C GLU A 112 -5.60 16.10 -11.29
N ASP A 113 -6.75 15.92 -11.91
CA ASP A 113 -7.10 14.93 -12.93
C ASP A 113 -6.36 15.05 -14.29
N ASP A 114 -5.03 14.86 -14.32
CA ASP A 114 -4.25 14.96 -15.56
C ASP A 114 -3.83 13.61 -16.19
N LEU A 115 -4.36 12.47 -15.71
CA LEU A 115 -4.06 11.16 -16.30
C LEU A 115 -5.20 10.53 -17.12
N ASP A 116 -6.39 11.14 -17.12
CA ASP A 116 -7.54 10.63 -17.89
C ASP A 116 -7.57 11.14 -19.35
N ALA A 117 -6.72 12.11 -19.72
CA ALA A 117 -6.59 12.59 -21.11
C ALA A 117 -5.70 11.72 -22.01
N GLY A 118 -4.91 10.80 -21.44
CA GLY A 118 -3.85 10.06 -22.16
C GLY A 118 -4.19 8.64 -22.62
N SER A 119 -5.26 8.02 -22.10
CA SER A 119 -5.56 6.60 -22.38
C SER A 119 -6.76 6.36 -23.30
N ALA A 120 -7.53 7.39 -23.67
CA ALA A 120 -8.63 7.24 -24.63
C ALA A 120 -8.17 7.28 -26.11
N ALA A 121 -6.94 7.70 -26.39
CA ALA A 121 -6.41 7.85 -27.75
C ALA A 121 -5.71 6.59 -28.31
N ARG A 122 -5.80 5.44 -27.64
CA ARG A 122 -5.10 4.19 -28.05
C ARG A 122 -6.02 3.01 -28.36
N GLY A 123 -7.33 3.27 -28.51
CA GLY A 123 -8.34 2.26 -28.84
C GLY A 123 -8.93 2.34 -30.25
N ASP A 124 -8.50 3.29 -31.09
CA ASP A 124 -9.09 3.51 -32.43
C ASP A 124 -8.00 3.53 -33.51
N LYS A 125 -7.32 2.39 -33.69
CA LYS A 125 -6.44 2.16 -34.86
C LYS A 125 -6.69 0.83 -35.56
N ASP A 126 -7.39 -0.10 -34.93
CA ASP A 126 -7.68 -1.43 -35.51
C ASP A 126 -9.00 -1.46 -36.31
N SER A 127 -9.79 -0.39 -36.25
CA SER A 127 -11.10 -0.20 -36.91
C SER A 127 -11.00 0.40 -38.32
N LEU A 128 -9.91 1.11 -38.64
CA LEU A 128 -9.75 1.87 -39.89
C LEU A 128 -9.21 1.03 -41.06
N ASP A 129 -8.61 -0.13 -40.80
CA ASP A 129 -8.11 -1.04 -41.84
C ASP A 129 -9.26 -1.87 -42.48
N SER A 130 -10.40 -1.99 -41.81
CA SER A 130 -11.55 -2.77 -42.31
C SER A 130 -12.39 -2.04 -43.35
N TYR A 131 -12.23 -0.71 -43.50
CA TYR A 131 -12.96 0.10 -44.47
C TYR A 131 -12.09 0.56 -45.67
N GLY A 132 -10.81 0.16 -45.72
CA GLY A 132 -9.82 0.66 -46.69
C GLY A 132 -9.70 -0.09 -48.03
N VAL A 133 -10.56 -1.06 -48.37
CA VAL A 133 -10.40 -1.90 -49.58
C VAL A 133 -11.61 -1.89 -50.54
N VAL A 134 -12.69 -1.17 -50.23
CA VAL A 134 -13.88 -1.09 -51.09
C VAL A 134 -14.39 0.34 -50.96
N LEU A 135 -14.02 1.29 -51.81
CA LEU A 135 -14.72 1.63 -53.06
C LEU A 135 -13.77 2.45 -53.95
N VAL A 136 -12.94 1.76 -54.72
CA VAL A 136 -12.45 2.30 -56.00
C VAL A 136 -13.59 2.10 -57.00
N ASP A 137 -14.37 3.15 -57.24
CA ASP A 137 -14.99 3.42 -58.55
C ASP A 137 -15.61 4.83 -58.55
N ALA A 138 -14.97 5.72 -59.30
CA ALA A 138 -15.59 6.97 -59.73
C ALA A 138 -16.58 6.65 -60.88
N PRO A 139 -17.65 7.44 -61.07
CA PRO A 139 -17.47 8.54 -62.01
C PRO A 139 -18.15 9.86 -61.62
N GLU A 140 -17.37 10.90 -61.87
CA GLU A 140 -17.70 12.27 -62.19
C GLU A 140 -18.96 12.44 -63.07
N LYS A 141 -19.97 13.18 -62.57
CA LYS A 141 -20.83 14.14 -63.30
C LYS A 141 -21.28 15.20 -62.29
N LEU A 142 -20.66 16.38 -62.29
CA LEU A 142 -20.98 17.56 -63.11
C LEU A 142 -22.40 18.09 -62.87
N GLY A 143 -22.45 19.12 -62.02
CA GLY A 143 -23.35 20.30 -62.00
C GLY A 143 -24.80 20.18 -62.45
N GLU A 144 -25.72 20.49 -61.53
CA GLU A 144 -26.86 21.37 -61.83
C GLU A 144 -27.57 21.86 -60.55
N GLY A 145 -27.83 23.17 -60.50
CA GLY A 145 -28.80 23.85 -59.62
C GLY A 145 -28.26 24.21 -58.23
N LEU A 146 -27.89 25.45 -57.87
CA LEU A 146 -28.44 26.75 -58.26
C LEU A 146 -29.97 26.74 -58.32
N LYS A 147 -30.60 26.91 -57.15
CA LYS A 147 -31.74 27.83 -56.97
C LYS A 147 -32.11 27.97 -55.50
N MET A 148 -31.96 29.22 -55.05
CA MET A 148 -32.76 29.99 -54.09
C MET A 148 -32.80 29.52 -52.63
#